data_AF-A0A1J9PQC3-F1
#
_entry.id   AF-A0A1J9PQC3-F1
#
_cell.length_a   1.000
_cell.length_b   1.000
_cell.length_c   1.000
_cell.angle_alpha   90.00
_cell.angle_beta   90.00
_cell.angle_gamma   90.00
#
_symmetry.space_group_name_H-M   'P 1'
#
loop_
_entity.id
_entity.type
_entity.pdbx_description
1 polymer ?
#
loop_
_entity_poly.entity_id
_entity_poly.type
_entity_poly.pdbx_seq_one_letter_code
_entity_poly.pdbx_strand_id
1 'polypeptide(L)'
;MLNLDVQKHNFSMSNTKSSEESNHVVADCSIVEQSDNEIILHVKQPPKCISIGFSGIICEIDEDIIVKHPKVIPNNDSYNQMYHDMIMNERLIYERLGSHKGIISYLGVHDELTGAIRLAYAKEGDLECYIQSHDKPSETIRVTWIQLLVETFWYIYSQKVLHQDVKSNNILVENGTLKVVDFANATIHALDAVLEEICAKDPLSRVDVLGLGCIIYSIAAWRVFSYDYFEHDCWPEPEILPATSGLLYNNIINKCWIDSYDTIKSLYEDCNAFSGMK
;
A
#
# COMPACT_ATOMS: atom_id res chain seq x y z
N MET A 1 -48.17 -47.77 -2.75
CA MET A 1 -47.92 -46.97 -1.52
C MET A 1 -47.10 -45.77 -1.97
N LEU A 2 -47.80 -44.72 -2.42
CA LEU A 2 -48.09 -43.47 -1.67
C LEU A 2 -46.87 -42.53 -1.74
N ASN A 3 -46.78 -41.65 -2.75
CA ASN A 3 -47.37 -40.30 -2.88
C ASN A 3 -46.88 -39.27 -1.85
N LEU A 4 -46.29 -38.20 -2.42
CA LEU A 4 -46.44 -36.77 -2.11
C LEU A 4 -46.40 -36.33 -0.64
N ASP A 5 -45.52 -35.38 -0.33
CA ASP A 5 -46.03 -34.08 0.14
C ASP A 5 -45.08 -32.91 -0.16
N VAL A 6 -45.69 -31.90 -0.79
CA VAL A 6 -45.18 -30.57 -1.05
C VAL A 6 -45.68 -29.70 0.10
N GLN A 7 -44.79 -29.06 0.85
CA GLN A 7 -45.16 -27.91 1.67
C GLN A 7 -44.62 -26.63 1.04
N LYS A 8 -45.51 -25.96 0.31
CA LYS A 8 -45.45 -24.52 0.07
C LYS A 8 -45.81 -23.82 1.38
N HIS A 9 -44.91 -23.00 1.90
CA HIS A 9 -45.30 -21.92 2.80
C HIS A 9 -45.05 -20.58 2.10
N ASN A 10 -46.14 -20.02 1.59
CA ASN A 10 -46.29 -18.60 1.34
C ASN A 10 -46.28 -17.91 2.72
N PHE A 11 -45.37 -16.98 2.94
CA PHE A 11 -45.59 -15.90 3.89
C PHE A 11 -45.47 -14.56 3.20
N SER A 12 -46.54 -13.79 3.36
CA SER A 12 -46.83 -12.49 2.79
C SER A 12 -45.88 -11.41 3.31
N MET A 13 -45.40 -10.54 2.42
CA MET A 13 -44.84 -9.24 2.79
C MET A 13 -45.91 -8.39 3.48
N SER A 14 -45.70 -8.08 4.76
CA SER A 14 -46.29 -6.91 5.39
C SER A 14 -45.27 -5.78 5.39
N ASN A 15 -45.56 -4.75 4.59
CA ASN A 15 -44.88 -3.46 4.63
C ASN A 15 -45.08 -2.81 6.01
N THR A 16 -43.99 -2.57 6.73
CA THR A 16 -43.94 -1.54 7.77
C THR A 16 -42.59 -0.85 7.70
N LYS A 17 -42.62 0.42 7.28
CA LYS A 17 -41.49 1.34 7.30
C LYS A 17 -41.00 1.55 8.73
N SER A 18 -39.72 1.30 8.98
CA SER A 18 -38.96 2.01 10.00
C SER A 18 -37.60 2.36 9.41
N SER A 19 -37.34 3.65 9.41
CA SER A 19 -36.14 4.33 8.93
C SER A 19 -34.94 4.03 9.82
N GLU A 20 -33.92 3.40 9.26
CA GLU A 20 -32.51 3.49 9.64
C GLU A 20 -31.73 2.91 8.45
N GLU A 21 -31.28 3.79 7.54
CA GLU A 21 -30.38 3.40 6.44
C GLU A 21 -29.00 3.11 7.01
N SER A 22 -28.75 1.86 7.37
CA SER A 22 -27.41 1.32 7.48
C SER A 22 -26.84 1.19 6.06
N ASN A 23 -25.82 1.98 5.72
CA ASN A 23 -25.02 1.83 4.49
C ASN A 23 -24.14 0.58 4.56
N HIS A 24 -24.76 -0.60 4.67
CA HIS A 24 -24.06 -1.87 4.51
C HIS A 24 -23.72 -2.03 3.03
N VAL A 25 -22.43 -2.06 2.70
CA VAL A 25 -21.96 -2.57 1.41
C VAL A 25 -22.12 -4.09 1.43
N VAL A 26 -23.37 -4.54 1.25
CA VAL A 26 -23.61 -5.91 0.82
C VAL A 26 -23.18 -5.96 -0.64
N ALA A 27 -22.20 -6.80 -0.96
CA ALA A 27 -21.86 -7.14 -2.33
C ALA A 27 -23.10 -7.78 -2.98
N ASP A 28 -23.87 -6.93 -3.64
CA ASP A 28 -25.16 -7.25 -4.23
C ASP A 28 -24.93 -8.23 -5.41
N CYS A 29 -25.50 -9.43 -5.28
CA CYS A 29 -25.42 -10.64 -6.13
C CYS A 29 -24.52 -10.59 -7.38
N SER A 30 -23.47 -11.41 -7.39
CA SER A 30 -22.72 -11.78 -8.60
C SER A 30 -23.63 -12.48 -9.61
N ILE A 31 -23.75 -11.94 -10.83
CA ILE A 31 -24.33 -12.66 -11.96
C ILE A 31 -23.24 -13.58 -12.51
N VAL A 32 -23.50 -14.87 -12.54
CA VAL A 32 -22.61 -15.88 -13.14
C VAL A 32 -23.12 -16.17 -14.54
N GLU A 33 -22.37 -15.75 -15.55
CA GLU A 33 -22.56 -16.26 -16.91
C GLU A 33 -21.55 -17.38 -17.16
N GLN A 34 -22.05 -18.54 -17.60
CA GLN A 34 -21.23 -19.66 -18.06
C GLN A 34 -21.18 -19.64 -19.58
N SER A 35 -19.99 -19.42 -20.14
CA SER A 35 -19.69 -19.73 -21.54
C SER A 35 -18.41 -20.55 -21.58
N ASP A 36 -18.50 -21.77 -22.13
CA ASP A 36 -17.40 -22.67 -22.53
C ASP A 36 -16.10 -22.57 -21.70
N ASN A 37 -16.15 -23.14 -20.49
CA ASN A 37 -15.04 -23.28 -19.51
C ASN A 37 -14.58 -22.03 -18.75
N GLU A 38 -15.21 -20.86 -18.94
CA GLU A 38 -14.92 -19.67 -18.13
C GLU A 38 -16.10 -19.34 -17.19
N ILE A 39 -15.79 -19.15 -15.90
CA ILE A 39 -16.74 -18.58 -14.94
C ILE A 39 -16.52 -17.07 -14.97
N ILE A 40 -17.42 -16.34 -15.64
CA ILE A 40 -17.40 -14.87 -15.63
C ILE A 40 -18.13 -14.41 -14.37
N LEU A 41 -17.36 -13.93 -13.39
CA LEU A 41 -17.90 -13.32 -12.17
C LEU A 41 -18.13 -11.83 -12.42
N HIS A 42 -19.39 -11.42 -12.61
CA HIS A 42 -19.74 -10.00 -12.58
C HIS A 42 -19.73 -9.49 -11.14
N VAL A 43 -18.60 -8.95 -10.69
CA VAL A 43 -18.51 -8.26 -9.40
C VAL A 43 -19.01 -6.83 -9.57
N LYS A 44 -20.16 -6.51 -8.96
CA LYS A 44 -20.65 -5.13 -8.88
C LYS A 44 -19.63 -4.31 -8.09
N GLN A 45 -18.96 -3.38 -8.75
CA GLN A 45 -18.04 -2.47 -8.07
C GLN A 45 -18.83 -1.59 -7.11
N PRO A 46 -18.29 -1.28 -5.91
CA PRO A 46 -18.90 -0.29 -5.05
C PRO A 46 -18.97 1.05 -5.79
N PRO A 47 -20.00 1.88 -5.52
CA PRO A 47 -20.09 3.21 -6.11
C PRO A 47 -18.79 4.00 -5.87
N LYS A 48 -18.33 4.72 -6.90
CA LYS A 48 -17.10 5.53 -6.85
C LYS A 48 -15.81 4.74 -6.51
N CYS A 49 -15.75 3.46 -6.89
CA CYS A 49 -14.51 2.68 -6.86
C CYS A 49 -13.45 3.34 -7.77
N ILE A 50 -12.30 3.70 -7.19
CA ILE A 50 -11.18 4.31 -7.93
C ILE A 50 -10.02 3.33 -8.16
N SER A 51 -9.86 2.32 -7.29
CA SER A 51 -8.79 1.33 -7.41
C SER A 51 -9.15 0.02 -6.73
N ILE A 52 -8.63 -1.10 -7.25
CA ILE A 52 -8.77 -2.44 -6.69
C ILE A 52 -7.37 -3.03 -6.54
N GLY A 53 -6.84 -3.05 -5.32
CA GLY A 53 -5.54 -3.62 -4.98
C GLY A 53 -5.62 -5.10 -4.60
N PHE A 54 -4.53 -5.73 -4.16
CA PHE A 54 -4.56 -7.16 -3.78
C PHE A 54 -5.49 -7.45 -2.60
N SER A 55 -5.43 -6.63 -1.54
CA SER A 55 -6.12 -6.85 -0.27
C SER A 55 -7.40 -6.02 -0.09
N GLY A 56 -7.59 -4.98 -0.90
CA GLY A 56 -8.66 -4.03 -0.68
C GLY A 56 -9.17 -3.33 -1.94
N ILE A 57 -10.27 -2.62 -1.76
CA ILE A 57 -10.95 -1.79 -2.75
C ILE A 57 -10.95 -0.36 -2.22
N ILE A 58 -10.52 0.58 -3.03
CA ILE A 58 -10.48 2.00 -2.69
C ILE A 58 -11.65 2.70 -3.38
N CYS A 59 -12.47 3.37 -2.59
CA CYS A 59 -13.63 4.14 -3.05
C CYS A 59 -13.51 5.59 -2.60
N GLU A 60 -13.84 6.52 -3.49
CA GLU A 60 -13.97 7.93 -3.16
C GLU A 60 -15.28 8.17 -2.39
N ILE A 61 -15.22 8.83 -1.22
CA ILE A 61 -16.43 9.36 -0.56
C ILE A 61 -16.77 10.72 -1.15
N ASP A 62 -15.80 11.62 -1.10
CA ASP A 62 -15.87 13.02 -1.53
C ASP A 62 -14.51 13.50 -2.05
N GLU A 63 -14.42 14.80 -2.31
CA GLU A 63 -13.23 15.39 -2.93
C GLU A 63 -11.95 15.22 -2.10
N ASP A 64 -12.02 14.99 -0.79
CA ASP A 64 -10.83 14.98 0.07
C ASP A 64 -10.63 13.65 0.81
N ILE A 65 -11.56 12.70 0.69
CA ILE A 65 -11.57 11.45 1.48
C ILE A 65 -11.83 10.23 0.61
N ILE A 66 -10.99 9.21 0.79
CA ILE A 66 -11.20 7.85 0.29
C ILE A 66 -11.42 6.86 1.43
N VAL A 67 -12.10 5.76 1.13
CA VAL A 67 -12.20 4.58 2.00
C VAL A 67 -11.52 3.40 1.35
N LYS A 68 -10.66 2.73 2.12
CA LYS A 68 -10.12 1.42 1.76
C LYS A 68 -10.95 0.36 2.50
N HIS A 69 -11.69 -0.43 1.74
CA HIS A 69 -12.41 -1.60 2.22
C HIS A 69 -11.54 -2.85 2.03
N PRO A 70 -11.54 -3.82 2.96
CA PRO A 70 -10.97 -5.13 2.66
C PRO A 70 -11.77 -5.79 1.53
N LYS A 71 -11.08 -6.58 0.72
CA LYS A 71 -11.75 -7.38 -0.31
C LYS A 71 -12.61 -8.47 0.33
N VAL A 72 -13.71 -8.80 -0.36
CA VAL A 72 -14.59 -9.91 0.00
C VAL A 72 -14.81 -10.78 -1.22
N ILE A 73 -14.45 -12.05 -1.10
CA ILE A 73 -14.66 -13.11 -2.09
C ILE A 73 -15.81 -13.99 -1.58
N PRO A 74 -16.92 -14.11 -2.34
CA PRO A 74 -18.04 -14.97 -1.94
C PRO A 74 -17.61 -16.42 -1.68
N ASN A 75 -18.09 -17.00 -0.58
CA ASN A 75 -17.82 -18.38 -0.17
C ASN A 75 -16.33 -18.72 0.04
N ASN A 76 -15.51 -17.73 0.41
CA ASN A 76 -14.08 -17.94 0.66
C ASN A 76 -13.62 -17.31 1.97
N ASP A 77 -14.04 -17.90 3.09
CA ASP A 77 -13.79 -17.39 4.44
C ASP A 77 -12.29 -17.24 4.75
N SER A 78 -11.44 -18.14 4.22
CA SER A 78 -9.99 -18.09 4.46
C SER A 78 -9.36 -16.83 3.87
N TYR A 79 -9.68 -16.48 2.62
CA TYR A 79 -9.14 -15.27 1.99
C TYR A 79 -9.79 -14.00 2.60
N ASN A 80 -11.08 -14.06 2.93
CA ASN A 80 -11.76 -12.94 3.58
C ASN A 80 -11.15 -12.62 4.95
N GLN A 81 -10.82 -13.66 5.74
CA GLN A 81 -10.13 -13.49 7.01
C GLN A 81 -8.74 -12.88 6.80
N MET A 82 -7.98 -13.35 5.79
CA MET A 82 -6.68 -12.79 5.46
C MET A 82 -6.77 -11.29 5.11
N TYR A 83 -7.71 -10.89 4.25
CA TYR A 83 -7.89 -9.47 3.90
C TYR A 83 -8.35 -8.62 5.07
N HIS A 84 -9.19 -9.17 5.94
CA HIS A 84 -9.58 -8.53 7.19
C HIS A 84 -8.37 -8.32 8.12
N ASP A 85 -7.53 -9.34 8.30
CA ASP A 85 -6.34 -9.24 9.15
C ASP A 85 -5.34 -8.21 8.60
N MET A 86 -5.18 -8.13 7.27
CA MET A 86 -4.34 -7.12 6.60
C MET A 86 -4.84 -5.70 6.85
N ILE A 87 -6.16 -5.42 6.71
CA ILE A 87 -6.69 -4.07 6.94
C ILE A 87 -6.63 -3.69 8.44
N MET A 88 -6.80 -4.66 9.33
CA MET A 88 -6.66 -4.44 10.77
C MET A 88 -5.21 -4.14 11.17
N ASN A 89 -4.24 -4.84 10.56
CA ASN A 89 -2.82 -4.54 10.76
C ASN A 89 -2.46 -3.15 10.23
N GLU A 90 -2.92 -2.79 9.03
CA GLU A 90 -2.73 -1.47 8.43
C GLU A 90 -3.30 -0.36 9.33
N ARG A 91 -4.51 -0.54 9.87
CA ARG A 91 -5.10 0.36 10.87
C ARG A 91 -4.19 0.56 12.08
N LEU A 92 -3.71 -0.52 12.70
CA LEU A 92 -2.85 -0.46 13.89
C LEU A 92 -1.54 0.29 13.62
N ILE A 93 -1.00 0.14 12.42
CA ILE A 93 0.20 0.83 11.98
C ILE A 93 -0.08 2.32 11.82
N TYR A 94 -1.16 2.71 11.13
CA TYR A 94 -1.54 4.12 11.03
C TYR A 94 -1.77 4.77 12.41
N GLU A 95 -2.45 4.08 13.32
CA GLU A 95 -2.68 4.56 14.69
C GLU A 95 -1.36 4.76 15.47
N ARG A 96 -0.37 3.88 15.24
CA ARG A 96 0.97 4.02 15.84
C ARG A 96 1.78 5.16 15.25
N LEU A 97 1.79 5.27 13.92
CA LEU A 97 2.56 6.29 13.20
C LEU A 97 1.96 7.68 13.37
N GLY A 98 0.67 7.79 13.68
CA GLY A 98 0.01 9.08 13.88
C GLY A 98 0.18 10.01 12.67
N SER A 99 0.25 11.32 12.92
CA SER A 99 0.42 12.32 11.86
C SER A 99 1.89 12.54 11.54
N HIS A 100 2.27 12.33 10.28
CA HIS A 100 3.61 12.61 9.77
C HIS A 100 3.53 13.22 8.37
N LYS A 101 4.40 14.21 8.08
CA LYS A 101 4.36 14.98 6.81
C LYS A 101 4.48 14.11 5.55
N GLY A 102 5.19 12.99 5.64
CA GLY A 102 5.43 12.07 4.52
C GLY A 102 4.53 10.83 4.51
N ILE A 103 3.52 10.74 5.37
CA ILE A 103 2.56 9.63 5.39
C ILE A 103 1.19 10.21 5.04
N ILE A 104 0.38 9.48 4.25
CA ILE A 104 -0.99 9.91 3.98
C ILE A 104 -1.77 10.05 5.28
N SER A 105 -2.64 11.06 5.35
CA SER A 105 -3.39 11.30 6.58
C SER A 105 -4.42 10.20 6.80
N TYR A 106 -4.27 9.47 7.89
CA TYR A 106 -5.27 8.54 8.39
C TYR A 106 -6.37 9.30 9.13
N LEU A 107 -7.63 9.12 8.69
CA LEU A 107 -8.80 9.83 9.17
C LEU A 107 -9.68 8.96 10.08
N GLY A 108 -9.15 7.83 10.53
CA GLY A 108 -9.83 6.90 11.41
C GLY A 108 -10.61 5.80 10.69
N VAL A 109 -11.29 5.00 11.49
CA VAL A 109 -12.13 3.90 11.02
C VAL A 109 -13.34 4.45 10.27
N HIS A 110 -13.66 3.82 9.14
CA HIS A 110 -14.91 4.02 8.43
C HIS A 110 -16.02 3.13 9.01
N ASP A 111 -15.72 1.85 9.18
CA ASP A 111 -16.67 0.83 9.62
C ASP A 111 -15.96 -0.20 10.53
N GLU A 112 -16.41 -0.31 11.79
CA GLU A 112 -15.79 -1.18 12.80
C GLU A 112 -16.05 -2.67 12.56
N LEU A 113 -17.10 -3.04 11.80
CA LEU A 113 -17.44 -4.43 11.53
C LEU A 113 -16.50 -5.04 10.47
N THR A 114 -16.20 -4.25 9.44
CA THR A 114 -15.34 -4.65 8.32
C THR A 114 -13.89 -4.26 8.53
N GLY A 115 -13.61 -3.32 9.44
CA GLY A 115 -12.28 -2.74 9.63
C GLY A 115 -11.89 -1.73 8.55
N ALA A 116 -12.81 -1.32 7.66
CA ALA A 116 -12.53 -0.35 6.62
C ALA A 116 -12.03 0.99 7.20
N ILE A 117 -11.07 1.63 6.53
CA ILE A 117 -10.40 2.84 7.00
C ILE A 117 -10.61 4.03 6.06
N ARG A 118 -10.62 5.24 6.62
CA ARG A 118 -10.64 6.50 5.88
C ARG A 118 -9.23 7.07 5.77
N LEU A 119 -8.84 7.49 4.58
CA LEU A 119 -7.58 8.21 4.32
C LEU A 119 -7.88 9.50 3.55
N ALA A 120 -6.97 10.48 3.65
CA ALA A 120 -7.00 11.64 2.77
C ALA A 120 -6.82 11.24 1.31
N TYR A 121 -7.48 11.96 0.40
CA TYR A 121 -7.41 11.71 -1.03
C TYR A 121 -6.29 12.52 -1.70
N ALA A 122 -5.21 11.84 -2.11
CA ALA A 122 -4.15 12.43 -2.93
C ALA A 122 -4.52 12.42 -4.43
N LYS A 123 -5.04 13.55 -4.92
CA LYS A 123 -5.56 13.70 -6.30
C LYS A 123 -4.51 13.58 -7.40
N GLU A 124 -3.23 13.83 -7.10
CA GLU A 124 -2.15 13.73 -8.09
C GLU A 124 -1.72 12.27 -8.34
N GLY A 125 -2.30 11.32 -7.60
CA GLY A 125 -2.10 9.88 -7.80
C GLY A 125 -0.75 9.39 -7.29
N ASP A 126 -0.37 8.20 -7.75
CA ASP A 126 0.88 7.57 -7.35
C ASP A 126 2.09 8.09 -8.14
N LEU A 127 3.27 7.97 -7.53
CA LEU A 127 4.53 8.48 -8.04
C LEU A 127 4.96 7.80 -9.35
N GLU A 128 4.55 6.54 -9.57
CA GLU A 128 4.86 5.82 -10.80
C GLU A 128 4.18 6.48 -12.00
N CYS A 129 2.86 6.63 -11.91
CA CYS A 129 2.06 7.33 -12.90
C CYS A 129 2.50 8.79 -13.02
N TYR A 130 2.83 9.45 -11.91
CA TYR A 130 3.28 10.83 -11.90
C TYR A 130 4.57 11.02 -12.72
N ILE A 131 5.60 10.18 -12.52
CA ILE A 131 6.87 10.25 -13.27
C ILE A 131 6.63 10.04 -14.77
N GLN A 132 5.72 9.14 -15.15
CA GLN A 132 5.44 8.83 -16.55
C GLN A 132 4.65 9.92 -17.28
N SER A 133 3.84 10.70 -16.55
CA SER A 133 2.90 11.66 -17.11
C SER A 133 3.35 13.13 -17.00
N HIS A 134 4.40 13.40 -16.24
CA HIS A 134 4.89 14.77 -15.99
C HIS A 134 6.33 14.97 -16.46
N ASP A 135 6.63 16.21 -16.86
CA ASP A 135 7.99 16.63 -17.16
C ASP A 135 8.89 16.51 -15.93
N LYS A 136 10.17 16.23 -16.17
CA LYS A 136 11.18 16.13 -15.13
C LYS A 136 11.28 17.44 -14.34
N PRO A 137 11.01 17.45 -13.01
CA PRO A 137 11.13 18.64 -12.21
C PRO A 137 12.60 18.99 -11.94
N SER A 138 12.80 20.18 -11.40
CA SER A 138 14.14 20.68 -11.06
C SER A 138 14.90 19.71 -10.14
N GLU A 139 16.22 19.77 -10.20
CA GLU A 139 17.07 19.01 -9.26
C GLU A 139 16.68 19.27 -7.80
N THR A 140 16.39 20.52 -7.44
CA THR A 140 15.99 20.91 -6.08
C THR A 140 14.75 20.15 -5.60
N ILE A 141 13.69 20.09 -6.41
CA ILE A 141 12.47 19.36 -6.06
C ILE A 141 12.77 17.87 -5.87
N ARG A 142 13.54 17.28 -6.78
CA ARG A 142 13.91 15.86 -6.72
C ARG A 142 14.75 15.53 -5.48
N VAL A 143 15.68 16.41 -5.10
CA VAL A 143 16.45 16.29 -3.84
C VAL A 143 15.52 16.37 -2.64
N THR A 144 14.60 17.34 -2.60
CA THR A 144 13.62 17.46 -1.50
C THR A 144 12.74 16.22 -1.37
N TRP A 145 12.29 15.66 -2.48
CA TRP A 145 11.51 14.42 -2.50
C TRP A 145 12.30 13.24 -1.96
N ILE A 146 13.55 13.05 -2.41
CA ILE A 146 14.42 11.97 -1.93
C ILE A 146 14.69 12.11 -0.42
N GLN A 147 15.02 13.32 0.05
CA GLN A 147 15.27 13.57 1.47
C GLN A 147 14.04 13.27 2.33
N LEU A 148 12.86 13.77 1.92
CA LEU A 148 11.60 13.50 2.62
C LEU A 148 11.27 12.00 2.65
N LEU A 149 11.48 11.30 1.55
CA LEU A 149 11.24 9.86 1.46
C LEU A 149 12.10 9.11 2.48
N VAL A 150 13.41 9.35 2.49
CA VAL A 150 14.34 8.68 3.41
C VAL A 150 14.05 9.05 4.87
N GLU A 151 13.74 10.32 5.17
CA GLU A 151 13.31 10.77 6.50
C GLU A 151 12.03 10.05 6.95
N THR A 152 11.07 9.88 6.05
CA THR A 152 9.79 9.22 6.36
C THR A 152 9.97 7.74 6.66
N PHE A 153 10.78 7.03 5.87
CA PHE A 153 11.05 5.62 6.14
C PHE A 153 11.90 5.41 7.38
N TRP A 154 12.82 6.33 7.68
CA TRP A 154 13.49 6.34 8.99
C TRP A 154 12.49 6.52 10.13
N TYR A 155 11.51 7.42 10.00
CA TYR A 155 10.45 7.57 11.00
C TYR A 155 9.66 6.27 11.19
N ILE A 156 9.20 5.65 10.10
CA ILE A 156 8.47 4.36 10.14
C ILE A 156 9.31 3.28 10.86
N TYR A 157 10.58 3.14 10.47
CA TYR A 157 11.52 2.21 11.11
C TYR A 157 11.71 2.52 12.60
N SER A 158 11.81 3.79 12.98
CA SER A 158 11.95 4.21 14.38
C SER A 158 10.74 3.84 15.26
N GLN A 159 9.54 3.73 14.64
CA GLN A 159 8.30 3.28 15.28
C GLN A 159 8.16 1.75 15.27
N LYS A 160 9.24 1.02 14.96
CA LYS A 160 9.31 -0.44 14.95
C LYS A 160 8.39 -1.07 13.92
N VAL A 161 8.27 -0.42 12.76
CA VAL A 161 7.50 -0.91 11.60
C VAL A 161 8.46 -1.13 10.43
N LEU A 162 8.30 -2.26 9.74
CA LEU A 162 8.90 -2.52 8.43
C LEU A 162 7.78 -2.54 7.39
N HIS A 163 7.90 -1.77 6.31
CA HIS A 163 6.81 -1.60 5.35
C HIS A 163 6.62 -2.82 4.44
N GLN A 164 7.72 -3.46 4.05
CA GLN A 164 7.84 -4.68 3.26
C GLN A 164 7.21 -4.64 1.85
N ASP A 165 6.77 -3.48 1.39
CA ASP A 165 6.18 -3.30 0.05
C ASP A 165 6.51 -1.90 -0.49
N VAL A 166 7.79 -1.55 -0.44
CA VAL A 166 8.27 -0.21 -0.84
C VAL A 166 8.45 -0.16 -2.35
N LYS A 167 7.50 0.51 -3.02
CA LYS A 167 7.47 0.69 -4.47
C LYS A 167 6.79 2.00 -4.87
N SER A 168 7.01 2.46 -6.10
CA SER A 168 6.55 3.77 -6.58
C SER A 168 5.02 3.94 -6.54
N ASN A 169 4.26 2.88 -6.76
CA ASN A 169 2.80 2.93 -6.68
C ASN A 169 2.25 3.01 -5.23
N ASN A 170 3.09 2.76 -4.22
CA ASN A 170 2.76 2.95 -2.79
C ASN A 170 3.27 4.31 -2.24
N ILE A 171 3.71 5.20 -3.14
CA ILE A 171 4.03 6.59 -2.80
C ILE A 171 3.09 7.49 -3.60
N LEU A 172 2.27 8.28 -2.93
CA LEU A 172 1.38 9.25 -3.57
C LEU A 172 2.03 10.64 -3.64
N VAL A 173 1.64 11.42 -4.63
CA VAL A 173 1.95 12.85 -4.70
C VAL A 173 0.74 13.63 -4.20
N GLU A 174 0.96 14.54 -3.25
CA GLU A 174 -0.08 15.39 -2.70
C GLU A 174 0.48 16.79 -2.41
N ASN A 175 -0.06 17.79 -3.10
CA ASN A 175 0.35 19.19 -3.02
C ASN A 175 1.88 19.35 -3.18
N GLY A 176 2.46 18.65 -4.17
CA GLY A 176 3.90 18.67 -4.46
C GLY A 176 4.78 17.96 -3.42
N THR A 177 4.19 17.18 -2.52
CA THR A 177 4.88 16.41 -1.46
C THR A 177 4.63 14.91 -1.64
N LEU A 178 5.57 14.06 -1.22
CA LEU A 178 5.41 12.61 -1.25
C LEU A 178 4.72 12.07 0.01
N LYS A 179 3.83 11.09 -0.16
CA LYS A 179 3.05 10.44 0.90
C LYS A 179 3.15 8.92 0.79
N VAL A 180 3.72 8.26 1.79
CA VAL A 180 3.72 6.80 1.92
C VAL A 180 2.30 6.31 2.24
N VAL A 181 1.88 5.25 1.56
CA VAL A 181 0.59 4.58 1.75
C VAL A 181 0.75 3.06 1.73
N ASP A 182 -0.34 2.36 2.08
CA ASP A 182 -0.49 0.90 2.01
C ASP A 182 0.44 0.12 2.96
N PHE A 183 0.00 -0.01 4.21
CA PHE A 183 0.69 -0.82 5.23
C PHE A 183 0.12 -2.23 5.36
N ALA A 184 -0.62 -2.73 4.36
CA ALA A 184 -1.30 -4.02 4.45
C ALA A 184 -0.33 -5.22 4.61
N ASN A 185 0.87 -5.13 4.03
CA ASN A 185 1.94 -6.13 4.14
C ASN A 185 2.98 -5.83 5.23
N ALA A 186 2.87 -4.68 5.91
CA ALA A 186 3.88 -4.21 6.82
C ALA A 186 3.90 -5.05 8.12
N THR A 187 5.09 -5.24 8.71
CA THR A 187 5.23 -5.88 10.02
C THR A 187 5.38 -4.84 11.11
N ILE A 188 4.61 -5.05 12.18
CA ILE A 188 4.59 -4.19 13.36
C ILE A 188 5.22 -4.93 14.55
N HIS A 189 6.33 -4.40 15.08
CA HIS A 189 7.05 -5.01 16.20
C HIS A 189 6.75 -4.31 17.52
N ALA A 190 7.14 -4.91 18.64
CA ALA A 190 7.06 -4.26 19.95
C ALA A 190 8.01 -3.05 20.00
N LEU A 191 7.65 -2.01 20.79
CA LEU A 191 8.44 -0.77 20.85
C LEU A 191 9.86 -0.95 21.39
N ASP A 192 10.08 -1.98 22.20
CA ASP A 192 11.37 -2.39 22.75
C ASP A 192 12.14 -3.37 21.85
N ALA A 193 11.58 -3.76 20.70
CA ALA A 193 12.27 -4.61 19.74
C ALA A 193 13.53 -3.94 19.18
N VAL A 194 14.59 -4.73 19.05
CA VAL A 194 15.86 -4.30 18.45
C VAL A 194 15.84 -4.66 16.96
N LEU A 195 15.41 -3.72 16.12
CA LEU A 195 15.26 -3.97 14.67
C LEU A 195 16.60 -4.32 14.01
N GLU A 196 17.71 -3.80 14.51
CA GLU A 196 19.05 -4.13 14.03
C GLU A 196 19.32 -5.64 14.11
N GLU A 197 18.89 -6.30 15.19
CA GLU A 197 19.05 -7.75 15.33
C GLU A 197 18.10 -8.53 14.43
N ILE A 198 16.91 -7.99 14.16
CA ILE A 198 15.92 -8.60 13.26
C ILE A 198 16.46 -8.52 11.82
N CYS A 199 16.89 -7.34 11.38
CA CYS A 199 17.47 -7.10 10.06
C CYS A 199 18.74 -7.91 9.83
N ALA A 200 19.55 -8.14 10.86
CA ALA A 200 20.76 -8.96 10.75
C ALA A 200 20.47 -10.46 10.54
N LYS A 201 19.31 -10.95 10.99
CA LYS A 201 18.92 -12.37 10.92
C LYS A 201 18.07 -12.71 9.71
N ASP A 202 17.33 -11.72 9.21
CA ASP A 202 16.33 -11.91 8.16
C ASP A 202 16.54 -10.91 7.01
N PRO A 203 16.97 -11.38 5.83
CA PRO A 203 17.07 -10.55 4.64
C PRO A 203 15.75 -9.89 4.24
N LEU A 204 14.59 -10.51 4.53
CA LEU A 204 13.29 -9.94 4.21
C LEU A 204 13.04 -8.62 4.97
N SER A 205 13.67 -8.45 6.13
CA SER A 205 13.59 -7.22 6.90
C SER A 205 14.38 -6.05 6.28
N ARG A 206 15.20 -6.30 5.24
CA ARG A 206 15.97 -5.28 4.51
C ARG A 206 15.39 -4.94 3.13
N VAL A 207 14.31 -5.58 2.69
CA VAL A 207 13.70 -5.31 1.35
C VAL A 207 13.23 -3.86 1.19
N ASP A 208 12.88 -3.19 2.29
CA ASP A 208 12.55 -1.75 2.27
C ASP A 208 13.72 -0.90 1.76
N VAL A 209 14.97 -1.29 2.07
CA VAL A 209 16.17 -0.58 1.59
C VAL A 209 16.33 -0.75 0.09
N LEU A 210 16.06 -1.95 -0.44
CA LEU A 210 16.08 -2.23 -1.86
C LEU A 210 15.00 -1.44 -2.60
N GLY A 211 13.76 -1.45 -2.09
CA GLY A 211 12.65 -0.67 -2.64
C GLY A 211 12.93 0.83 -2.63
N LEU A 212 13.50 1.36 -1.55
CA LEU A 212 13.97 2.74 -1.48
C LEU A 212 15.01 3.05 -2.55
N GLY A 213 15.99 2.16 -2.78
CA GLY A 213 16.96 2.31 -3.87
C GLY A 213 16.30 2.47 -5.24
N CYS A 214 15.25 1.68 -5.50
CA CYS A 214 14.47 1.75 -6.75
C CYS A 214 13.70 3.07 -6.89
N ILE A 215 13.08 3.57 -5.82
CA ILE A 215 12.33 4.84 -5.84
C ILE A 215 13.28 6.03 -5.95
N ILE A 216 14.40 6.03 -5.20
CA ILE A 216 15.42 7.09 -5.29
C ILE A 216 15.98 7.15 -6.71
N TYR A 217 16.28 6.00 -7.33
CA TYR A 217 16.64 5.95 -8.74
C TYR A 217 15.55 6.55 -9.63
N SER A 218 14.29 6.14 -9.42
CA SER A 218 13.16 6.58 -10.24
C SER A 218 13.00 8.09 -10.23
N ILE A 219 13.14 8.72 -9.05
CA ILE A 219 13.12 10.18 -8.89
C ILE A 219 14.39 10.81 -9.53
N ALA A 220 15.58 10.29 -9.26
CA ALA A 220 16.84 10.86 -9.75
C ALA A 220 16.96 10.80 -11.29
N ALA A 221 16.61 9.67 -11.89
CA ALA A 221 16.55 9.50 -13.34
C ALA A 221 15.34 10.22 -13.94
N TRP A 222 14.25 10.36 -13.18
CA TRP A 222 12.91 10.66 -13.68
C TRP A 222 12.44 9.61 -14.69
N ARG A 223 12.57 8.35 -14.30
CA ARG A 223 12.23 7.16 -15.08
C ARG A 223 11.94 6.02 -14.13
N VAL A 224 10.74 5.45 -14.21
CA VAL A 224 10.31 4.34 -13.35
C VAL A 224 11.27 3.15 -13.47
N PHE A 225 11.66 2.62 -12.32
CA PHE A 225 12.36 1.36 -12.16
C PHE A 225 11.89 0.71 -10.86
N SER A 226 11.63 -0.58 -10.93
CA SER A 226 11.26 -1.42 -9.80
C SER A 226 11.98 -2.75 -9.90
N TYR A 227 12.22 -3.35 -8.75
CA TYR A 227 12.70 -4.71 -8.65
C TYR A 227 12.00 -5.35 -7.46
N ASP A 228 11.37 -6.50 -7.68
CA ASP A 228 10.63 -7.21 -6.63
C ASP A 228 11.49 -8.36 -6.09
N TYR A 229 11.91 -8.24 -4.83
CA TYR A 229 12.65 -9.30 -4.16
C TYR A 229 11.84 -10.59 -4.08
N PHE A 230 10.53 -10.51 -3.84
CA PHE A 230 9.68 -11.69 -3.63
C PHE A 230 9.39 -12.47 -4.92
N GLU A 231 9.48 -11.81 -6.09
CA GLU A 231 9.39 -12.50 -7.38
C GLU A 231 10.67 -13.28 -7.73
N HIS A 232 11.83 -12.76 -7.31
CA HIS A 232 13.13 -13.32 -7.68
C HIS A 232 13.83 -14.13 -6.57
N ASP A 233 13.42 -13.94 -5.31
CA ASP A 233 14.02 -14.48 -4.09
C ASP A 233 15.52 -14.18 -3.96
N CYS A 234 15.97 -13.04 -4.50
CA CYS A 234 17.35 -12.58 -4.43
C CYS A 234 17.47 -11.06 -4.65
N TRP A 235 18.60 -10.48 -4.22
CA TRP A 235 18.98 -9.11 -4.61
C TRP A 235 19.31 -9.05 -6.11
N PRO A 236 19.12 -7.89 -6.77
CA PRO A 236 19.35 -7.74 -8.19
C PRO A 236 20.83 -7.89 -8.56
N GLU A 237 21.10 -8.65 -9.62
CA GLU A 237 22.44 -8.74 -10.22
C GLU A 237 22.79 -7.44 -10.98
N PRO A 238 24.08 -7.05 -11.06
CA PRO A 238 24.49 -5.80 -11.72
C PRO A 238 24.03 -5.63 -13.17
N GLU A 239 23.85 -6.72 -13.92
CA GLU A 239 23.49 -6.70 -15.33
C GLU A 239 22.06 -6.24 -15.61
N ILE A 240 21.15 -6.41 -14.64
CA ILE A 240 19.75 -5.97 -14.77
C ILE A 240 19.54 -4.55 -14.24
N LEU A 241 20.52 -4.00 -13.52
CA LEU A 241 20.44 -2.68 -12.90
C LEU A 241 20.74 -1.58 -13.93
N PRO A 242 19.94 -0.50 -13.96
CA PRO A 242 20.20 0.60 -14.86
C PRO A 242 21.39 1.46 -14.39
N ALA A 243 22.07 2.11 -15.35
CA ALA A 243 23.22 2.94 -15.04
C ALA A 243 22.87 4.15 -14.14
N THR A 244 23.71 4.41 -13.14
CA THR A 244 23.54 5.50 -12.15
C THR A 244 24.55 6.64 -12.31
N SER A 245 25.48 6.54 -13.26
CA SER A 245 26.51 7.56 -13.48
C SER A 245 25.88 8.93 -13.81
N GLY A 246 26.27 9.96 -13.06
CA GLY A 246 25.76 11.32 -13.22
C GLY A 246 24.38 11.59 -12.60
N LEU A 247 23.77 10.60 -11.95
CA LEU A 247 22.53 10.79 -11.20
C LEU A 247 22.79 11.35 -9.80
N LEU A 248 21.79 12.06 -9.27
CA LEU A 248 21.72 12.42 -7.86
C LEU A 248 21.72 11.14 -7.02
N TYR A 249 22.39 11.18 -5.87
CA TYR A 249 22.42 10.05 -4.93
C TYR A 249 22.90 8.72 -5.53
N ASN A 250 23.67 8.74 -6.62
CA ASN A 250 24.14 7.51 -7.30
C ASN A 250 24.82 6.50 -6.37
N ASN A 251 25.64 6.97 -5.43
CA ASN A 251 26.31 6.13 -4.45
C ASN A 251 25.32 5.46 -3.49
N ILE A 252 24.29 6.19 -3.04
CA ILE A 252 23.23 5.65 -2.18
C ILE A 252 22.43 4.59 -2.94
N ILE A 253 22.02 4.89 -4.18
CA ILE A 253 21.28 3.96 -5.05
C ILE A 253 22.07 2.64 -5.20
N ASN A 254 23.34 2.74 -5.57
CA ASN A 254 24.18 1.55 -5.76
C ASN A 254 24.33 0.74 -4.47
N LYS A 255 24.50 1.41 -3.32
CA LYS A 255 24.59 0.76 -2.01
C LYS A 255 23.31 0.00 -1.61
N CYS A 256 22.14 0.56 -1.91
CA CYS A 256 20.85 -0.13 -1.73
C CYS A 256 20.76 -1.41 -2.57
N TRP A 257 21.23 -1.36 -3.82
CA TRP A 257 21.14 -2.49 -4.76
C TRP A 257 22.14 -3.61 -4.53
N ILE A 258 23.25 -3.34 -3.82
CA ILE A 258 24.24 -4.36 -3.46
C ILE A 258 24.10 -4.84 -2.00
N ASP A 259 22.96 -4.54 -1.36
CA ASP A 259 22.67 -4.88 0.04
C ASP A 259 23.75 -4.39 1.04
N SER A 260 24.30 -3.19 0.82
CA SER A 260 25.39 -2.69 1.70
C SER A 260 24.92 -1.98 2.96
N TYR A 261 23.61 -1.81 3.13
CA TYR A 261 23.02 -1.16 4.31
C TYR A 261 22.29 -2.21 5.14
N ASP A 262 22.76 -2.41 6.37
CA ASP A 262 22.13 -3.39 7.26
C ASP A 262 20.72 -2.96 7.72
N THR A 263 20.39 -1.65 7.65
CA THR A 263 19.13 -1.08 8.15
C THR A 263 18.73 0.20 7.41
N ILE A 264 17.48 0.62 7.55
CA ILE A 264 17.01 1.95 7.14
C ILE A 264 17.76 3.07 7.88
N LYS A 265 18.20 2.81 9.12
CA LYS A 265 18.99 3.77 9.90
C LYS A 265 20.32 4.12 9.21
N SER A 266 21.08 3.12 8.79
CA SER A 266 22.38 3.35 8.14
C SER A 266 22.23 4.02 6.78
N LEU A 267 21.16 3.72 6.04
CA LEU A 267 20.76 4.45 4.83
C LEU A 267 20.47 5.94 5.12
N TYR A 268 19.68 6.23 6.15
CA TYR A 268 19.32 7.60 6.55
C TYR A 268 20.54 8.42 6.99
N GLU A 269 21.42 7.84 7.80
CA GLU A 269 22.66 8.48 8.25
C GLU A 269 23.56 8.86 7.07
N ASP A 270 23.72 7.98 6.08
CA ASP A 270 24.51 8.23 4.87
C ASP A 270 23.88 9.33 3.98
N CYS A 271 22.55 9.29 3.80
CA CYS A 271 21.82 10.33 3.06
C CYS A 271 21.95 11.73 3.68
N ASN A 272 21.95 11.82 5.01
CA ASN A 272 22.11 13.09 5.72
C ASN A 272 23.55 13.61 5.68
N ALA A 273 24.54 12.72 5.78
CA ALA A 273 25.95 13.10 5.63
C ALA A 273 26.21 13.69 4.23
N PHE A 274 25.60 13.14 3.18
CA PHE A 274 25.67 13.66 1.82
C PHE A 274 25.04 15.06 1.70
N SER A 275 23.92 15.30 2.38
CA SER A 275 23.20 16.58 2.34
C SER A 275 23.96 17.72 3.03
N GLY A 276 24.83 17.40 3.99
CA GLY A 276 25.69 18.38 4.69
C GLY A 276 27.00 18.75 3.98
N MET A 277 27.30 18.13 2.82
CA MET A 277 28.51 18.42 2.03
C MET A 277 28.32 19.43 0.89
N LYS A 278 27.09 19.93 0.69
CA LYS A 278 26.77 20.96 -0.33
C LYS A 278 26.75 22.36 0.26
#